data_AF-A0A5J4P933-F1
#
_entry.id   AF-A0A5J4P933-F1
#
_cell.length_a   1.000
_cell.length_b   1.000
_cell.length_c   1.000
_cell.angle_alpha   90.00
_cell.angle_beta   90.00
_cell.angle_gamma   90.00
#
_symmetry.space_group_name_H-M   'P 1'
#
loop_
_entity.id
_entity.type
_entity.pdbx_description
1 polymer ?
#
loop_
_entity_poly.entity_id
_entity_poly.type
_entity_poly.pdbx_seq_one_letter_code
_entity_poly.pdbx_strand_id
1 'polypeptide(L)'
;REEAEAQKLANKTGIFLANPEAEFNYLWGSPDVIGNRTDVSIRQTFDIPTITGMKSRISNKQNRLVELRYKADRINILLQAKQYCMDLIYYDALKKQQTTRLRYAETIAGGYKKQLTQGDISLPEYNKALLNLSSVQGELSRIDVEQNAVLYELKQLNGGVELIPDDYRYEDTPLPTNFADWYASAEQKNPVLEYVRL
;
A
#
# COMPACT_ATOMS: atom_id res chain seq x y z
N ARG A 1 5.13 -1.80 9.00
CA ARG A 1 6.47 -1.35 9.50
C ARG A 1 6.82 -2.05 10.80
N GLU A 2 5.96 -1.98 11.82
CA GLU A 2 6.18 -2.64 13.11
C GLU A 2 6.37 -4.15 12.99
N GLU A 3 5.57 -4.82 12.16
CA GLU A 3 5.74 -6.25 11.84
C GLU A 3 7.13 -6.57 11.26
N ALA A 4 7.63 -5.74 10.34
CA ALA A 4 8.97 -5.91 9.77
C ALA A 4 10.08 -5.71 10.83
N GLU A 5 9.90 -4.77 11.77
CA GLU A 5 10.83 -4.61 12.90
C GLU A 5 10.78 -5.80 13.85
N ALA A 6 9.57 -6.30 14.18
CA ALA A 6 9.39 -7.46 15.03
C ALA A 6 10.03 -8.72 14.40
N GLN A 7 9.83 -8.93 13.09
CA GLN A 7 10.44 -10.05 12.38
C GLN A 7 11.97 -9.92 12.34
N LYS A 8 12.51 -8.71 12.16
CA LYS A 8 13.96 -8.49 12.22
C LYS A 8 14.54 -8.80 13.60
N LEU A 9 13.81 -8.49 14.66
CA LEU A 9 14.18 -8.83 16.03
C LEU A 9 14.10 -10.35 16.26
N ALA A 10 13.04 -11.00 15.79
CA ALA A 10 12.86 -12.44 15.87
C ALA A 10 13.96 -13.22 15.14
N ASN A 11 14.42 -12.74 13.98
CA ASN A 11 15.54 -13.37 13.27
C ASN A 11 16.85 -13.33 14.08
N LYS A 12 16.97 -12.42 15.08
CA LYS A 12 18.16 -12.28 15.94
C LYS A 12 18.07 -13.08 17.25
N THR A 13 16.92 -13.64 17.63
CA THR A 13 16.83 -14.37 18.92
C THR A 13 17.76 -15.59 18.99
N GLY A 14 18.02 -16.24 17.86
CA GLY A 14 18.92 -17.41 17.78
C GLY A 14 20.42 -17.09 17.76
N ILE A 15 20.83 -15.82 17.82
CA ILE A 15 22.26 -15.41 17.85
C ILE A 15 22.72 -14.90 19.22
N PHE A 16 21.81 -14.65 20.15
CA PHE A 16 22.18 -14.25 21.50
C PHE A 16 22.71 -15.45 22.29
N LEU A 17 23.59 -15.16 23.24
CA LEU A 17 24.03 -16.17 24.20
C LEU A 17 22.83 -16.66 25.01
N ALA A 18 22.83 -17.94 25.37
CA ALA A 18 21.89 -18.46 26.35
C ALA A 18 22.02 -17.68 27.67
N ASN A 19 20.97 -17.64 28.47
CA ASN A 19 21.07 -17.02 29.79
C ASN A 19 22.12 -17.77 30.64
N PRO A 20 22.97 -17.07 31.41
CA PRO A 20 23.86 -17.72 32.35
C PRO A 20 23.05 -18.38 33.46
N GLU A 21 23.51 -19.54 33.90
CA GLU A 21 22.94 -20.28 35.03
C GLU A 21 23.84 -20.07 36.25
N ALA A 22 23.27 -19.57 37.35
CA ALA A 22 23.95 -19.48 38.63
C ALA A 22 23.37 -20.53 39.58
N GLU A 23 24.23 -21.38 40.11
CA GLU A 23 23.89 -22.49 40.99
C GLU A 23 24.59 -22.30 42.33
N PHE A 24 23.83 -22.41 43.41
CA PHE A 24 24.33 -22.37 44.78
C PHE A 24 24.03 -23.71 45.44
N ASN A 25 25.07 -24.40 45.89
CA ASN A 25 24.96 -25.69 46.57
C ASN A 25 25.59 -25.61 47.95
N TYR A 26 24.85 -26.06 48.96
CA TYR A 26 25.38 -26.25 50.30
C TYR A 26 25.33 -27.75 50.64
N LEU A 27 26.50 -28.35 50.82
CA LEU A 27 26.69 -29.77 51.03
C LEU A 27 27.12 -30.01 52.48
N TRP A 28 26.29 -30.73 53.23
CA TRP A 28 26.61 -31.17 54.59
C TRP A 28 27.54 -32.39 54.52
N GLY A 29 28.72 -32.30 55.14
CA GLY A 29 29.71 -33.38 55.14
C GLY A 29 29.35 -34.49 56.15
N SER A 30 29.49 -35.76 55.75
CA SER A 30 29.44 -36.91 56.66
C SER A 30 30.46 -37.98 56.23
N PRO A 31 31.30 -38.51 57.14
CA PRO A 31 31.38 -38.22 58.57
C PRO A 31 31.96 -36.82 58.86
N ASP A 32 31.68 -36.28 60.05
CA ASP A 32 31.96 -34.89 60.48
C ASP A 32 33.38 -34.36 60.22
N VAL A 33 34.37 -35.25 60.07
CA VAL A 33 35.79 -34.92 59.81
C VAL A 33 36.00 -34.21 58.46
N ILE A 34 35.04 -34.31 57.52
CA ILE A 34 35.14 -33.76 56.15
C ILE A 34 34.70 -32.27 56.08
N GLY A 35 33.84 -31.81 57.01
CA GLY A 35 33.31 -30.44 57.04
C GLY A 35 32.23 -30.13 55.99
N ASN A 36 31.51 -29.02 56.18
CA ASN A 36 30.49 -28.56 55.22
C ASN A 36 31.13 -27.80 54.07
N ARG A 37 30.57 -27.94 52.87
CA ARG A 37 31.04 -27.27 51.65
C ARG A 37 29.96 -26.37 51.07
N THR A 38 30.36 -25.17 50.67
CA THR A 38 29.51 -24.26 49.90
C THR A 38 30.11 -24.10 48.51
N ASP A 39 29.34 -24.40 47.47
CA ASP A 39 29.74 -24.25 46.08
C ASP A 39 28.87 -23.18 45.40
N VAL A 40 29.52 -22.25 44.72
CA VAL A 40 28.88 -21.29 43.82
C VAL A 40 29.40 -21.57 42.42
N SER A 41 28.51 -21.89 41.50
CA SER A 41 28.84 -22.17 40.10
C SER A 41 28.10 -21.20 39.20
N ILE A 42 28.80 -20.62 38.22
CA ILE A 42 28.20 -19.81 37.17
C ILE A 42 28.55 -20.49 35.84
N ARG A 43 27.54 -20.95 35.11
CA ARG A 43 27.68 -21.64 33.82
C ARG A 43 27.12 -20.77 32.71
N GLN A 44 27.88 -20.60 31.63
CA GLN A 44 27.45 -19.90 30.43
C GLN A 44 27.75 -20.77 29.21
N THR A 45 26.71 -21.17 28.51
CA THR A 45 26.84 -21.90 27.25
C THR A 45 27.16 -20.92 26.12
N PHE A 46 28.17 -21.24 25.32
CA PHE A 46 28.49 -20.51 24.09
C PHE A 46 28.73 -21.49 22.94
N ASP A 47 28.37 -21.07 21.74
CA ASP A 47 28.68 -21.80 20.52
C ASP A 47 30.15 -21.54 20.11
N ILE A 48 30.73 -22.47 19.34
CA ILE A 48 32.04 -22.23 18.69
C ILE A 48 31.91 -21.02 17.74
N PRO A 49 32.90 -20.10 17.69
CA PRO A 49 32.80 -18.85 16.93
C PRO A 49 32.35 -19.01 15.47
N THR A 50 32.73 -20.10 14.80
CA THR A 50 32.31 -20.42 13.44
C THR A 50 30.80 -20.58 13.31
N ILE A 51 30.16 -21.30 14.24
CA ILE A 51 28.70 -21.54 14.24
C ILE A 51 27.97 -20.23 14.54
N THR A 52 28.40 -19.48 15.56
CA THR A 52 27.84 -18.16 15.88
C THR A 52 27.95 -17.21 14.70
N GLY A 53 29.11 -17.18 14.04
CA GLY A 53 29.34 -16.38 12.83
C GLY A 53 28.40 -16.77 11.70
N MET A 54 28.18 -18.06 11.47
CA MET A 54 27.21 -18.54 10.47
C MET A 54 25.76 -18.15 10.82
N LYS A 55 25.33 -18.35 12.07
CA LYS A 55 24.00 -17.94 12.55
C LYS A 55 23.77 -16.44 12.38
N SER A 56 24.78 -15.62 12.70
CA SER A 56 24.75 -14.17 12.49
C SER A 56 24.59 -13.81 11.00
N ARG A 57 25.35 -14.45 10.10
CA ARG A 57 25.22 -14.24 8.65
C ARG A 57 23.82 -14.61 8.14
N ILE A 58 23.25 -15.71 8.60
CA ILE A 58 21.89 -16.14 8.24
C ILE A 58 20.86 -15.10 8.74
N SER A 59 20.94 -14.69 10.00
CA SER A 59 20.07 -13.67 10.59
C SER A 59 20.13 -12.36 9.80
N ASN A 60 21.33 -11.91 9.42
CA ASN A 60 21.51 -10.71 8.61
C ASN A 60 20.88 -10.83 7.21
N LYS A 61 21.04 -12.00 6.55
CA LYS A 61 20.37 -12.27 5.27
C LYS A 61 18.85 -12.26 5.41
N GLN A 62 18.30 -12.91 6.44
CA GLN A 62 16.87 -12.90 6.73
C GLN A 62 16.34 -11.47 6.97
N ASN A 63 17.08 -10.65 7.72
CA ASN A 63 16.73 -9.24 7.92
C ASN A 63 16.70 -8.47 6.60
N ARG A 64 17.68 -8.71 5.71
CA ARG A 64 17.67 -8.09 4.39
C ARG A 64 16.44 -8.50 3.57
N LEU A 65 16.05 -9.76 3.60
CA LEU A 65 14.84 -10.23 2.92
C LEU A 65 13.57 -9.55 3.46
N VAL A 66 13.46 -9.38 4.78
CA VAL A 66 12.35 -8.65 5.41
C VAL A 66 12.30 -7.18 4.95
N GLU A 67 13.45 -6.51 4.88
CA GLU A 67 13.52 -5.12 4.38
C GLU A 67 13.08 -5.00 2.92
N LEU A 68 13.51 -5.92 2.06
CA LEU A 68 13.15 -5.91 0.64
C LEU A 68 11.66 -6.16 0.44
N ARG A 69 11.07 -7.11 1.18
CA ARG A 69 9.62 -7.33 1.17
C ARG A 69 8.87 -6.07 1.61
N TYR A 70 9.26 -5.46 2.72
CA TYR A 70 8.65 -4.21 3.17
C TYR A 70 8.73 -3.09 2.13
N LYS A 71 9.87 -2.94 1.44
CA LYS A 71 10.02 -1.96 0.35
C LYS A 71 9.11 -2.29 -0.84
N ALA A 72 8.99 -3.55 -1.22
CA ALA A 72 8.12 -3.99 -2.30
C ALA A 72 6.64 -3.70 -1.97
N ASP A 73 6.19 -4.05 -0.78
CA ASP A 73 4.83 -3.78 -0.31
C ASP A 73 4.53 -2.28 -0.30
N ARG A 74 5.47 -1.46 0.17
CA ARG A 74 5.35 0.00 0.13
C ARG A 74 5.21 0.52 -1.30
N ILE A 75 6.00 0.01 -2.24
CA ILE A 75 5.89 0.41 -3.66
C ILE A 75 4.52 0.01 -4.23
N ASN A 76 4.02 -1.17 -3.89
CA ASN A 76 2.69 -1.62 -4.35
C ASN A 76 1.58 -0.70 -3.84
N ILE A 77 1.61 -0.30 -2.57
CA ILE A 77 0.66 0.67 -1.99
C ILE A 77 0.74 2.02 -2.73
N LEU A 78 1.96 2.53 -2.95
CA LEU A 78 2.16 3.80 -3.64
C LEU A 78 1.71 3.74 -5.10
N LEU A 79 1.91 2.60 -5.77
CA LEU A 79 1.46 2.38 -7.14
C LEU A 79 -0.07 2.37 -7.21
N GLN A 80 -0.73 1.64 -6.32
CA GLN A 80 -2.20 1.63 -6.23
C GLN A 80 -2.76 3.02 -5.97
N ALA A 81 -2.18 3.76 -5.01
CA ALA A 81 -2.57 5.15 -4.75
C ALA A 81 -2.40 6.03 -5.99
N LYS A 82 -1.27 5.88 -6.71
CA LYS A 82 -1.03 6.64 -7.95
C LYS A 82 -2.07 6.30 -9.03
N GLN A 83 -2.46 5.04 -9.18
CA GLN A 83 -3.49 4.63 -10.14
C GLN A 83 -4.84 5.25 -9.80
N TYR A 84 -5.27 5.21 -8.53
CA TYR A 84 -6.50 5.86 -8.11
C TYR A 84 -6.45 7.40 -8.28
N CYS A 85 -5.30 8.04 -8.09
CA CYS A 85 -5.16 9.46 -8.43
C CYS A 85 -5.34 9.71 -9.93
N MET A 86 -4.86 8.82 -10.81
CA MET A 86 -5.12 8.93 -12.25
C MET A 86 -6.60 8.76 -12.58
N ASP A 87 -7.28 7.81 -11.93
CA ASP A 87 -8.72 7.61 -12.08
C ASP A 87 -9.51 8.85 -11.64
N LEU A 88 -9.10 9.51 -10.55
CA LEU A 88 -9.71 10.75 -10.09
C LEU A 88 -9.60 11.86 -11.15
N ILE A 89 -8.40 12.06 -11.72
CA ILE A 89 -8.18 13.02 -12.82
C ILE A 89 -9.06 12.69 -14.03
N TYR A 90 -9.18 11.40 -14.36
CA TYR A 90 -10.05 10.94 -15.44
C TYR A 90 -11.53 11.26 -15.16
N TYR A 91 -12.03 10.95 -13.97
CA TYR A 91 -13.43 11.22 -13.60
C TYR A 91 -13.72 12.72 -13.55
N ASP A 92 -12.79 13.56 -13.11
CA ASP A 92 -12.95 15.02 -13.15
C ASP A 92 -13.07 15.54 -14.59
N ALA A 93 -12.21 15.07 -15.49
CA ALA A 93 -12.29 15.40 -16.90
C ALA A 93 -13.61 14.93 -17.53
N LEU A 94 -14.03 13.70 -17.21
CA LEU A 94 -15.27 13.11 -17.71
C LEU A 94 -16.51 13.85 -17.20
N LYS A 95 -16.53 14.18 -15.90
CA LYS A 95 -17.60 14.96 -15.25
C LYS A 95 -17.73 16.33 -15.89
N LYS A 96 -16.62 17.05 -16.11
CA LYS A 96 -16.62 18.36 -16.80
C LYS A 96 -17.24 18.28 -18.20
N GLN A 97 -16.92 17.25 -18.97
CA GLN A 97 -17.50 17.02 -20.30
C GLN A 97 -18.99 16.68 -20.20
N GLN A 98 -19.38 15.83 -19.24
CA GLN A 98 -20.76 15.41 -19.06
C GLN A 98 -21.66 16.53 -18.55
N THR A 99 -21.16 17.42 -17.68
CA THR A 99 -21.87 18.64 -17.26
C THR A 99 -22.16 19.55 -18.47
N THR A 100 -21.22 19.63 -19.42
CA THR A 100 -21.46 20.38 -20.66
C THR A 100 -22.58 19.76 -21.49
N ARG A 101 -22.61 18.43 -21.61
CA ARG A 101 -23.68 17.70 -22.30
C ARG A 101 -25.03 17.86 -21.60
N LEU A 102 -25.05 17.86 -20.27
CA LEU A 102 -26.26 18.09 -19.48
C LEU A 102 -26.89 19.43 -19.84
N ARG A 103 -26.10 20.51 -19.82
CA ARG A 103 -26.57 21.84 -20.22
C ARG A 103 -27.19 21.87 -21.62
N TYR A 104 -26.61 21.14 -22.58
CA TYR A 104 -27.19 21.04 -23.93
C TYR A 104 -28.51 20.27 -23.93
N ALA A 105 -28.58 19.13 -23.23
CA ALA A 105 -29.80 18.33 -23.14
C ALA A 105 -30.95 19.10 -22.46
N GLU A 106 -30.65 19.87 -21.41
CA GLU A 106 -31.60 20.75 -20.73
C GLU A 106 -32.12 21.85 -21.66
N THR A 107 -31.23 22.46 -22.43
CA THR A 107 -31.59 23.51 -23.41
C THR A 107 -32.52 22.94 -24.49
N ILE A 108 -32.19 21.75 -25.03
CA ILE A 108 -32.99 21.06 -26.05
C ILE A 108 -34.36 20.70 -25.47
N ALA A 109 -34.42 20.04 -24.32
CA ALA A 109 -35.68 19.65 -23.68
C ALA A 109 -36.56 20.88 -23.37
N GLY A 110 -35.97 21.97 -22.90
CA GLY A 110 -36.67 23.24 -22.67
C GLY A 110 -37.22 23.86 -23.96
N GLY A 111 -36.49 23.78 -25.06
CA GLY A 111 -36.94 24.22 -26.39
C GLY A 111 -38.12 23.41 -26.91
N TYR A 112 -38.02 22.08 -26.86
CA TYR A 112 -39.11 21.18 -27.27
C TYR A 112 -40.34 21.36 -26.40
N LYS A 113 -40.18 21.61 -25.08
CA LYS A 113 -41.31 21.91 -24.19
C LYS A 113 -42.07 23.15 -24.65
N LYS A 114 -41.37 24.21 -25.08
CA LYS A 114 -42.02 25.43 -25.60
C LYS A 114 -42.80 25.16 -26.88
N GLN A 115 -42.18 24.47 -27.85
CA GLN A 115 -42.84 24.11 -29.11
C GLN A 115 -44.07 23.22 -28.88
N LEU A 116 -44.01 22.28 -27.93
CA LEU A 116 -45.15 21.44 -27.57
C LEU A 116 -46.30 22.29 -27.02
N THR A 117 -46.02 23.26 -26.14
CA THR A 117 -47.06 24.16 -25.60
C THR A 117 -47.66 25.09 -26.64
N GLN A 118 -46.93 25.39 -27.71
CA GLN A 118 -47.40 26.18 -28.85
C GLN A 118 -48.18 25.34 -29.87
N GLY A 119 -48.12 24.00 -29.77
CA GLY A 119 -48.75 23.08 -30.71
C GLY A 119 -47.90 22.78 -31.96
N ASP A 120 -46.64 23.22 -31.99
CA ASP A 120 -45.74 23.09 -33.15
C ASP A 120 -45.14 21.68 -33.31
N ILE A 121 -45.14 20.88 -32.23
CA ILE A 121 -44.67 19.49 -32.22
C ILE A 121 -45.66 18.60 -31.46
N SER A 122 -45.55 17.29 -31.63
CA SER A 122 -46.34 16.33 -30.89
C SER A 122 -45.62 15.82 -29.63
N LEU A 123 -46.40 15.21 -28.72
CA LEU A 123 -45.88 14.71 -27.44
C LEU A 123 -44.75 13.67 -27.60
N PRO A 124 -44.82 12.70 -28.54
CA PRO A 124 -43.70 11.82 -28.86
C PRO A 124 -42.36 12.51 -29.14
N GLU A 125 -42.33 13.63 -29.86
CA GLU A 125 -41.08 14.36 -30.14
C GLU A 125 -40.49 14.95 -28.86
N TYR A 126 -41.32 15.55 -28.01
CA TYR A 126 -40.87 16.06 -26.71
C TYR A 126 -40.35 14.94 -25.80
N ASN A 127 -41.03 13.79 -25.77
CA ASN A 127 -40.60 12.64 -24.97
C ASN A 127 -39.20 12.13 -25.38
N LYS A 128 -38.84 12.19 -26.66
CA LYS A 128 -37.47 11.84 -27.11
C LYS A 128 -36.42 12.77 -26.49
N ALA A 129 -36.70 14.08 -26.43
CA ALA A 129 -35.80 15.03 -25.79
C ALA A 129 -35.68 14.79 -24.28
N LEU A 130 -36.79 14.45 -23.60
CA LEU A 130 -36.78 14.06 -22.18
C LEU A 130 -36.00 12.77 -21.92
N LEU A 131 -36.14 11.75 -22.76
CA LEU A 131 -35.38 10.51 -22.64
C LEU A 131 -33.87 10.76 -22.73
N ASN A 132 -33.44 11.62 -23.67
CA ASN A 132 -32.05 12.01 -23.79
C ASN A 132 -31.55 12.78 -22.54
N LEU A 133 -32.34 13.74 -22.04
CA LEU A 133 -32.01 14.46 -20.80
C LEU A 133 -31.84 13.50 -19.61
N SER A 134 -32.80 12.58 -19.43
CA SER A 134 -32.76 11.58 -18.37
C SER A 134 -31.54 10.67 -18.48
N SER A 135 -31.20 10.23 -19.69
CA SER A 135 -29.98 9.44 -19.93
C SER A 135 -28.72 10.21 -19.53
N VAL A 136 -28.58 11.46 -19.95
CA VAL A 136 -27.41 12.30 -19.61
C VAL A 136 -27.29 12.56 -18.11
N GLN A 137 -28.42 12.75 -17.41
CA GLN A 137 -28.47 12.87 -15.95
C GLN A 137 -28.04 11.58 -15.26
N GLY A 138 -28.54 10.43 -15.70
CA GLY A 138 -28.16 9.12 -15.15
C GLY A 138 -26.66 8.84 -15.29
N GLU A 139 -26.08 9.19 -16.44
CA GLU A 139 -24.64 9.08 -16.69
C GLU A 139 -23.82 9.98 -15.75
N LEU A 140 -24.27 11.21 -15.48
CA LEU A 140 -23.60 12.11 -14.54
C LEU A 140 -23.64 11.56 -13.12
N SER A 141 -24.81 11.08 -12.67
CA SER A 141 -24.95 10.43 -11.36
C SER A 141 -24.07 9.19 -11.23
N ARG A 142 -23.92 8.40 -12.30
CA ARG A 142 -22.99 7.25 -12.30
C ARG A 142 -21.55 7.72 -12.11
N ILE A 143 -21.12 8.74 -12.84
CA ILE A 143 -19.77 9.32 -12.72
C ILE A 143 -19.51 9.79 -11.28
N ASP A 144 -20.48 10.44 -10.64
CA ASP A 144 -20.37 10.87 -9.25
C ASP A 144 -20.19 9.70 -8.27
N VAL A 145 -20.92 8.61 -8.47
CA VAL A 145 -20.77 7.39 -7.65
C VAL A 145 -19.38 6.79 -7.81
N GLU A 146 -18.89 6.65 -9.04
CA GLU A 146 -17.55 6.10 -9.31
C GLU A 146 -16.44 6.99 -8.73
N GLN A 147 -16.54 8.31 -8.90
CA GLN A 147 -15.61 9.27 -8.32
C GLN A 147 -15.55 9.15 -6.78
N ASN A 148 -16.71 9.01 -6.13
CA ASN A 148 -16.77 8.83 -4.68
C ASN A 148 -16.18 7.49 -4.22
N ALA A 149 -16.33 6.43 -5.02
CA ALA A 149 -15.69 5.14 -4.74
C ALA A 149 -14.15 5.26 -4.79
N VAL A 150 -13.60 5.94 -5.80
CA VAL A 150 -12.16 6.22 -5.90
C VAL A 150 -11.65 7.03 -4.69
N LEU A 151 -12.39 8.07 -4.28
CA LEU A 151 -12.04 8.86 -3.10
C LEU A 151 -12.05 8.03 -1.81
N TYR A 152 -12.99 7.09 -1.69
CA TYR A 152 -13.03 6.17 -0.56
C TYR A 152 -11.80 5.26 -0.51
N GLU A 153 -11.42 4.66 -1.65
CA GLU A 153 -10.23 3.82 -1.75
C GLU A 153 -8.94 4.61 -1.40
N LEU A 154 -8.83 5.84 -1.91
CA LEU A 154 -7.72 6.72 -1.57
C LEU A 154 -7.68 7.06 -0.07
N LYS A 155 -8.83 7.31 0.56
CA LYS A 155 -8.93 7.53 2.00
C LYS A 155 -8.45 6.30 2.78
N GLN A 156 -8.83 5.10 2.35
CA GLN A 156 -8.37 3.86 2.97
C GLN A 156 -6.84 3.70 2.87
N LEU A 157 -6.26 3.97 1.71
CA LEU A 157 -4.80 3.92 1.50
C LEU A 157 -4.06 5.02 2.29
N ASN A 158 -4.70 6.16 2.53
CA ASN A 158 -4.15 7.29 3.30
C ASN A 158 -4.41 7.18 4.82
N GLY A 159 -4.65 5.97 5.33
CA GLY A 159 -4.85 5.74 6.77
C GLY A 159 -6.12 6.36 7.34
N GLY A 160 -7.15 6.54 6.51
CA GLY A 160 -8.44 7.11 6.90
C GLY A 160 -8.51 8.63 6.79
N VAL A 161 -7.43 9.30 6.39
CA VAL A 161 -7.40 10.76 6.20
C VAL A 161 -7.88 11.11 4.81
N GLU A 162 -8.89 12.00 4.75
CA GLU A 162 -9.44 12.48 3.48
C GLU A 162 -8.40 13.29 2.70
N LEU A 163 -8.37 13.07 1.39
CA LEU A 163 -7.63 13.91 0.47
C LEU A 163 -8.53 15.07 0.07
N ILE A 164 -8.03 16.30 0.19
CA ILE A 164 -8.68 17.46 -0.39
C ILE A 164 -8.34 17.42 -1.88
N PRO A 165 -9.32 17.30 -2.78
CA PRO A 165 -9.05 17.33 -4.20
C PRO A 165 -8.39 18.67 -4.56
N ASP A 166 -7.15 18.61 -5.02
CA ASP A 166 -6.46 19.74 -5.64
C ASP A 166 -6.58 19.62 -7.17
N ASP A 167 -6.20 20.66 -7.91
CA ASP A 167 -6.19 20.64 -9.39
C ASP A 167 -5.07 19.72 -9.89
N TYR A 168 -5.24 18.41 -9.69
CA TYR A 168 -4.26 17.38 -10.03
C TYR A 168 -4.11 17.31 -11.55
N ARG A 169 -2.90 17.60 -12.02
CA ARG A 169 -2.57 17.49 -13.45
C ARG A 169 -1.80 16.22 -13.67
N TYR A 170 -2.14 15.52 -14.75
CA TYR A 170 -1.33 14.40 -15.21
C TYR A 170 0.05 14.92 -15.62
N GLU A 171 1.10 14.40 -14.99
CA GLU A 171 2.47 14.72 -15.38
C GLU A 171 2.80 13.99 -16.69
N ASP A 172 3.08 14.76 -17.74
CA ASP A 172 3.45 14.23 -19.04
C ASP A 172 4.94 13.85 -19.01
N THR A 173 5.24 12.68 -18.43
CA THR A 173 6.61 12.16 -18.36
C THR A 173 6.92 11.39 -19.64
N PRO A 174 7.89 11.83 -20.46
CA PRO A 174 8.22 11.14 -21.70
C PRO A 174 8.74 9.73 -21.41
N LEU A 175 8.36 8.78 -22.27
CA LEU A 175 8.93 7.45 -22.23
C LEU A 175 10.45 7.51 -22.48
N PRO A 176 11.23 6.68 -21.78
CA PRO A 176 12.67 6.60 -22.01
C PRO A 176 12.93 6.14 -23.45
N THR A 177 13.86 6.82 -24.13
CA THR A 177 14.22 6.52 -25.53
C THR A 177 15.04 5.23 -25.67
N ASN A 178 15.71 4.80 -24.60
CA ASN A 178 16.51 3.58 -24.56
C ASN A 178 16.06 2.67 -23.41
N PHE A 179 15.61 1.47 -23.76
CA PHE A 179 15.16 0.47 -22.79
C PHE A 179 16.29 -0.05 -21.89
N ALA A 180 17.49 -0.27 -22.43
CA ALA A 180 18.60 -0.85 -21.66
C ALA A 180 19.07 0.11 -20.55
N ASP A 181 19.20 1.40 -20.88
CA ASP A 181 19.59 2.44 -19.92
C ASP A 181 18.52 2.62 -18.83
N TRP A 182 17.25 2.60 -19.24
CA TRP A 182 16.13 2.63 -18.31
C TRP A 182 16.11 1.40 -17.40
N TYR A 183 16.25 0.21 -17.97
CA TYR A 183 16.21 -1.06 -17.22
C TYR A 183 17.36 -1.13 -16.21
N ALA A 184 18.58 -0.74 -16.60
CA ALA A 184 19.73 -0.71 -15.70
C ALA A 184 19.49 0.21 -14.49
N SER A 185 18.87 1.37 -14.71
CA SER A 185 18.49 2.32 -13.65
C SER A 185 17.32 1.83 -12.79
N ALA A 186 16.31 1.21 -13.41
CA ALA A 186 15.12 0.70 -12.74
C ALA A 186 15.44 -0.53 -11.89
N GLU A 187 16.30 -1.43 -12.38
CA GLU A 187 16.71 -2.64 -11.68
C GLU A 187 17.39 -2.32 -10.35
N GLN A 188 18.27 -1.31 -10.32
CA GLN A 188 18.94 -0.87 -9.09
C GLN A 188 17.97 -0.37 -8.00
N LYS A 189 16.77 0.05 -8.40
CA LYS A 189 15.75 0.61 -7.51
C LYS A 189 14.63 -0.39 -7.21
N ASN A 190 14.63 -1.56 -7.85
CA ASN A 190 13.55 -2.53 -7.73
C ASN A 190 13.82 -3.56 -6.62
N PRO A 191 13.11 -3.48 -5.48
CA PRO A 191 13.33 -4.39 -4.36
C PRO A 191 12.94 -5.84 -4.67
N VAL A 192 12.05 -6.09 -5.63
CA VAL A 192 11.66 -7.44 -6.06
C VAL A 192 12.78 -8.10 -6.85
N LEU A 193 13.41 -7.36 -7.78
CA LEU A 193 14.55 -7.87 -8.54
C LEU A 193 15.76 -8.12 -7.63
N GLU A 194 15.97 -7.26 -6.63
CA GLU A 194 17.00 -7.50 -5.61
C GLU A 194 16.69 -8.74 -4.76
N TYR A 195 15.42 -8.96 -4.40
CA TYR A 195 14.99 -10.11 -3.60
C TYR A 195 15.29 -11.45 -4.29
N VAL A 196 15.10 -11.54 -5.61
CA VAL A 196 15.34 -12.78 -6.38
C VAL A 196 16.84 -13.10 -6.52
N ARG A 197 17.73 -12.13 -6.30
CA ARG A 197 19.19 -12.30 -6.44
C ARG A 197 19.91 -12.77 -5.16
N LEU A 198 19.24 -12.76 -4.00
CA LEU A 198 19.81 -13.02 -2.66
C LEU A 198 19.84 -14.50 -2.27
#